data_AF-A0A8H5WPL7-F1
#
_entry.id   AF-A0A8H5WPL7-F1
#
_cell.length_a   1.000
_cell.length_b   1.000
_cell.length_c   1.000
_cell.angle_alpha   90.00
_cell.angle_beta   90.00
_cell.angle_gamma   90.00
#
_symmetry.space_group_name_H-M   'P 1'
#
loop_
_entity.id
_entity.type
_entity.pdbx_description
1 polymer ?
#
loop_
_entity_poly.entity_id
_entity_poly.type
_entity_poly.pdbx_seq_one_letter_code
_entity_poly.pdbx_strand_id
1 'polypeptide(L)'
;MNLINQHQRDIPHPIVGIGHSMGGTQLAQLALWHPRLLDSLVLIDPIIQMPNPSISLAGLSTKRRDIWPSREDAVARFKKSKFFQSWDPRVLDLWIEYGLRDVPTELHPKENDSSSDERVTLTTSKHQELFSFVQPTYLARDWEPSNDQDPEQNKDCPDYPFHRPEPPKIFRHLPELRPSTLFVFGKQSEFSSPERRQEKMLTTGTGVGGSGGAAAGRVQGETFDCGHLIPMEKVSECADAISSFVGKEMRRWRGQQESFKRYRESMSRQQQITIDEQWEEKVKLGDQYLEKS
;
A
#
# COMPACT_ATOMS: atom_id res chain seq x y z
N MET A 1 12.05 10.49 10.66
CA MET A 1 12.80 11.16 9.57
C MET A 1 14.33 10.96 9.64
N ASN A 2 14.92 10.55 10.78
CA ASN A 2 16.37 10.50 10.94
C ASN A 2 17.06 9.47 10.00
N LEU A 3 16.49 8.27 9.89
CA LEU A 3 17.09 7.17 9.11
C LEU A 3 17.31 7.55 7.62
N ILE A 4 16.27 8.05 6.94
CA ILE A 4 16.36 8.39 5.51
C ILE A 4 17.39 9.50 5.27
N ASN A 5 17.44 10.51 6.15
CA ASN A 5 18.38 11.62 6.00
C ASN A 5 19.82 11.23 6.32
N GLN A 6 20.03 10.29 7.25
CA GLN A 6 21.36 9.80 7.61
C GLN A 6 21.92 8.82 6.56
N HIS A 7 21.06 8.00 5.95
CA HIS A 7 21.44 6.93 5.04
C HIS A 7 21.14 7.22 3.57
N GLN A 8 21.04 8.50 3.17
CA GLN A 8 20.71 8.86 1.78
C GLN A 8 21.64 8.21 0.74
N ARG A 9 22.92 8.01 1.08
CA ARG A 9 23.90 7.36 0.19
C ARG A 9 23.67 5.85 0.04
N ASP A 10 23.06 5.22 1.04
CA ASP A 10 22.78 3.77 1.09
C ASP A 10 21.42 3.43 0.47
N ILE A 11 20.66 4.45 0.07
CA ILE A 11 19.32 4.34 -0.51
C ILE A 11 19.41 4.77 -1.99
N PRO A 12 19.90 3.89 -2.89
CA PRO A 12 20.07 4.24 -4.29
C PRO A 12 18.71 4.44 -4.96
N HIS A 13 18.56 5.58 -5.62
CA HIS A 13 17.40 5.88 -6.45
C HIS A 13 17.60 5.39 -7.89
N PRO A 14 16.50 5.08 -8.62
CA PRO A 14 15.11 5.30 -8.21
C PRO A 14 14.52 4.15 -7.39
N ILE A 15 13.59 4.48 -6.48
CA ILE A 15 12.83 3.49 -5.69
C ILE A 15 11.38 3.46 -6.15
N VAL A 16 10.88 2.25 -6.42
CA VAL A 16 9.48 2.01 -6.78
C VAL A 16 8.80 1.23 -5.65
N GLY A 17 7.72 1.79 -5.10
CA GLY A 17 6.87 1.07 -4.16
C GLY A 17 5.78 0.29 -4.89
N ILE A 18 5.66 -1.01 -4.64
CA ILE A 18 4.59 -1.85 -5.19
C ILE A 18 3.85 -2.48 -4.02
N GLY A 19 2.55 -2.21 -3.88
CA GLY A 19 1.77 -2.67 -2.74
C GLY A 19 0.36 -3.06 -3.15
N HIS A 20 -0.11 -4.19 -2.62
CA HIS A 20 -1.47 -4.68 -2.77
C HIS A 20 -2.30 -4.43 -1.51
N SER A 21 -3.58 -4.12 -1.65
CA SER A 21 -4.53 -4.00 -0.54
C SER A 21 -4.01 -3.05 0.55
N MET A 22 -3.88 -3.52 1.80
CA MET A 22 -3.27 -2.81 2.91
C MET A 22 -1.86 -2.30 2.60
N GLY A 23 -1.03 -3.08 1.90
CA GLY A 23 0.32 -2.68 1.52
C GLY A 23 0.35 -1.48 0.58
N GLY A 24 -0.64 -1.35 -0.30
CA GLY A 24 -0.81 -0.16 -1.14
C GLY A 24 -1.11 1.09 -0.31
N THR A 25 -2.02 0.96 0.66
CA THR A 25 -2.36 2.01 1.63
C THR A 25 -1.13 2.45 2.45
N GLN A 26 -0.34 1.49 2.94
CA GLN A 26 0.89 1.76 3.69
C GLN A 26 1.95 2.51 2.84
N LEU A 27 2.14 2.12 1.58
CA LEU A 27 3.07 2.80 0.68
C LEU A 27 2.60 4.22 0.30
N ALA A 28 1.29 4.43 0.13
CA ALA A 28 0.74 5.77 -0.05
C ALA A 28 1.00 6.65 1.18
N GLN A 29 0.80 6.12 2.39
CA GLN A 29 1.13 6.83 3.63
C GLN A 29 2.63 7.15 3.75
N LEU A 30 3.50 6.20 3.38
CA LEU A 30 4.95 6.39 3.35
C LEU A 30 5.33 7.52 2.38
N ALA A 31 4.74 7.56 1.20
CA ALA A 31 4.95 8.62 0.22
C ALA A 31 4.45 9.99 0.70
N LEU A 32 3.37 10.04 1.48
CA LEU A 32 2.91 11.29 2.09
C LEU A 32 3.89 11.80 3.15
N TRP A 33 4.45 10.91 3.98
CA TRP A 33 5.47 11.28 4.97
C TRP A 33 6.82 11.62 4.35
N HIS A 34 7.15 10.97 3.25
CA HIS A 34 8.42 11.15 2.55
C HIS A 34 8.21 11.35 1.04
N PRO A 35 7.75 12.54 0.61
CA PRO A 35 7.34 12.80 -0.79
C PRO A 35 8.42 12.59 -1.85
N ARG A 36 9.69 12.54 -1.44
CA ARG A 36 10.85 12.39 -2.32
C ARG A 36 11.56 11.03 -2.18
N LEU A 37 11.07 10.13 -1.34
CA LEU A 37 11.67 8.81 -1.14
C LEU A 37 11.34 7.85 -2.29
N LEU A 38 10.07 7.79 -2.68
CA LEU A 38 9.61 6.93 -3.76
C LEU A 38 9.47 7.75 -5.03
N ASP A 39 10.10 7.31 -6.12
CA ASP A 39 9.99 7.97 -7.43
C ASP A 39 8.66 7.58 -8.11
N SER A 40 8.16 6.38 -7.82
CA SER A 40 6.90 5.86 -8.35
C SER A 40 6.22 4.89 -7.39
N LEU A 41 4.90 4.77 -7.54
CA LEU A 41 4.02 3.88 -6.81
C LEU A 41 3.20 3.02 -7.76
N VAL A 42 3.04 1.76 -7.40
CA VAL A 42 2.05 0.84 -7.97
C VAL A 42 1.15 0.40 -6.82
N LEU A 43 -0.11 0.83 -6.88
CA LEU A 43 -1.11 0.55 -5.88
C LEU A 43 -2.13 -0.43 -6.47
N ILE A 44 -2.00 -1.69 -6.07
CA ILE A 44 -2.83 -2.79 -6.56
C ILE A 44 -4.02 -2.94 -5.62
N ASP A 45 -5.19 -2.54 -6.09
CA ASP A 45 -6.47 -2.56 -5.37
C ASP A 45 -6.37 -2.02 -3.93
N PRO A 46 -5.81 -0.81 -3.72
CA PRO A 46 -5.47 -0.32 -2.39
C PRO A 46 -6.73 0.00 -1.58
N ILE A 47 -6.69 -0.27 -0.27
CA ILE A 47 -7.77 0.07 0.67
C ILE A 47 -7.64 1.55 1.07
N ILE A 48 -8.00 2.43 0.14
CA ILE A 48 -7.97 3.90 0.29
C ILE A 48 -9.34 4.42 -0.15
N GLN A 49 -10.30 4.53 0.76
CA GLN A 49 -11.66 4.91 0.42
C GLN A 49 -12.46 5.38 1.64
N MET A 50 -13.58 6.02 1.36
CA MET A 50 -14.62 6.35 2.33
C MET A 50 -15.96 5.76 1.83
N PRO A 51 -16.75 5.10 2.69
CA PRO A 51 -16.47 4.72 4.08
C PRO A 51 -15.38 3.62 4.19
N ASN A 52 -14.84 3.42 5.40
CA ASN A 52 -13.82 2.39 5.67
C ASN A 52 -14.44 0.96 5.62
N PRO A 53 -13.93 0.03 4.78
CA PRO A 53 -14.47 -1.32 4.65
C PRO A 53 -14.00 -2.33 5.71
N SER A 54 -13.15 -1.93 6.66
CA SER A 54 -12.36 -2.83 7.53
C SER A 54 -13.19 -3.86 8.33
N ILE A 55 -14.34 -3.47 8.87
CA ILE A 55 -15.23 -4.41 9.59
C ILE A 55 -15.75 -5.51 8.67
N SER A 56 -16.10 -5.19 7.42
CA SER A 56 -16.62 -6.18 6.47
C SER A 56 -15.57 -7.26 6.18
N LEU A 57 -14.32 -6.83 5.95
CA LEU A 57 -13.17 -7.71 5.77
C LEU A 57 -12.92 -8.61 6.98
N ALA A 58 -13.02 -8.05 8.19
CA ALA A 58 -12.90 -8.82 9.42
C ALA A 58 -14.02 -9.86 9.57
N GLY A 59 -15.26 -9.49 9.25
CA GLY A 59 -16.42 -10.40 9.26
C GLY A 59 -16.21 -11.63 8.36
N LEU A 60 -15.72 -11.42 7.13
CA LEU A 60 -15.45 -12.49 6.17
C LEU A 60 -14.33 -13.45 6.60
N SER A 61 -13.46 -13.02 7.51
CA SER A 61 -12.27 -13.79 7.94
C SER A 61 -12.42 -14.43 9.32
N THR A 62 -13.32 -13.91 10.15
CA THR A 62 -13.51 -14.31 11.56
C THR A 62 -13.77 -15.81 11.76
N LYS A 63 -14.53 -16.44 10.85
CA LYS A 63 -14.94 -17.84 10.96
C LYS A 63 -14.14 -18.79 10.07
N ARG A 64 -13.06 -18.30 9.45
CA ARG A 64 -12.21 -19.14 8.59
C ARG A 64 -11.53 -20.23 9.42
N ARG A 65 -11.44 -21.41 8.80
CA ARG A 65 -10.64 -22.51 9.33
C ARG A 65 -9.15 -22.16 9.19
N ASP A 66 -8.39 -22.49 10.22
CA ASP A 66 -6.96 -22.22 10.33
C ASP A 66 -6.13 -23.45 10.74
N ILE A 67 -6.76 -24.63 10.86
CA ILE A 67 -6.10 -25.91 11.16
C ILE A 67 -6.72 -27.06 10.35
N TRP A 68 -5.89 -28.02 9.95
CA TRP A 68 -6.27 -29.20 9.17
C TRP A 68 -5.66 -30.49 9.75
N PRO A 69 -6.31 -31.66 9.54
CA PRO A 69 -5.82 -32.95 10.02
C PRO A 69 -4.45 -33.36 9.48
N SER A 70 -4.16 -33.02 8.22
CA SER A 70 -2.84 -33.20 7.60
C SER A 70 -2.57 -32.16 6.51
N ARG A 71 -1.33 -32.10 6.02
CA ARG A 71 -0.95 -31.25 4.88
C ARG A 71 -1.71 -31.64 3.61
N GLU A 72 -1.86 -32.94 3.34
CA GLU A 72 -2.62 -33.48 2.20
C GLU A 72 -4.09 -33.05 2.30
N ASP A 73 -4.66 -33.11 3.49
CA ASP A 73 -6.04 -32.71 3.78
C ASP A 73 -6.28 -31.20 3.60
N ALA A 74 -5.27 -30.36 3.87
CA ALA A 74 -5.29 -28.93 3.60
C ALA A 74 -5.21 -28.66 2.09
N VAL A 75 -4.25 -29.30 1.40
CA VAL A 75 -4.04 -29.17 -0.05
C VAL A 75 -5.28 -29.58 -0.83
N ALA A 76 -5.88 -30.73 -0.51
CA ALA A 76 -7.09 -31.21 -1.16
C ALA A 76 -8.25 -30.21 -1.02
N ARG A 77 -8.37 -29.56 0.14
CA ARG A 77 -9.38 -28.52 0.38
C ARG A 77 -9.10 -27.24 -0.39
N PHE A 78 -7.86 -26.76 -0.39
CA PHE A 78 -7.48 -25.57 -1.15
C PHE A 78 -7.76 -25.78 -2.64
N LYS A 79 -7.31 -26.90 -3.23
CA LYS A 79 -7.57 -27.22 -4.64
C LYS A 79 -9.05 -27.38 -4.99
N LYS A 80 -9.91 -27.76 -4.04
CA LYS A 80 -11.37 -27.87 -4.24
C LYS A 80 -12.11 -26.53 -4.08
N SER A 81 -11.53 -25.56 -3.38
CA SER A 81 -12.15 -24.27 -3.11
C SER A 81 -12.24 -23.40 -4.36
N LYS A 82 -13.44 -22.87 -4.66
CA LYS A 82 -13.63 -21.95 -5.78
C LYS A 82 -12.81 -20.67 -5.67
N PHE A 83 -12.54 -20.23 -4.44
CA PHE A 83 -11.69 -19.07 -4.15
C PHE A 83 -10.25 -19.28 -4.59
N PHE A 84 -9.66 -20.44 -4.28
CA PHE A 84 -8.27 -20.75 -4.68
C PHE A 84 -8.17 -21.22 -6.13
N GLN A 85 -9.25 -21.76 -6.70
CA GLN A 85 -9.29 -22.15 -8.12
C GLN A 85 -9.21 -20.95 -9.07
N SER A 86 -9.50 -19.72 -8.61
CA SER A 86 -9.32 -18.52 -9.44
C SER A 86 -7.88 -18.01 -9.46
N TRP A 87 -7.01 -18.50 -8.56
CA TRP A 87 -5.60 -18.09 -8.51
C TRP A 87 -4.79 -18.77 -9.60
N ASP A 88 -3.69 -18.13 -10.01
CA ASP A 88 -2.66 -18.75 -10.82
C ASP A 88 -2.12 -20.01 -10.09
N PRO A 89 -2.02 -21.16 -10.77
CA PRO A 89 -1.57 -22.40 -10.14
C PRO A 89 -0.22 -22.27 -9.41
N ARG A 90 0.71 -21.47 -9.94
CA ARG A 90 2.02 -21.25 -9.32
C ARG A 90 1.90 -20.50 -8.00
N VAL A 91 0.96 -19.56 -7.90
CA VAL A 91 0.69 -18.83 -6.66
C VAL A 91 0.04 -19.76 -5.63
N LEU A 92 -0.89 -20.62 -6.07
CA LEU A 92 -1.49 -21.63 -5.18
C LEU A 92 -0.45 -22.64 -4.67
N ASP A 93 0.48 -23.07 -5.51
CA ASP A 93 1.56 -23.97 -5.09
C ASP A 93 2.46 -23.31 -4.04
N LEU A 94 2.84 -22.04 -4.23
CA LEU A 94 3.58 -21.26 -3.22
C LEU A 94 2.76 -21.05 -1.93
N TRP A 95 1.44 -20.83 -2.05
CA TRP A 95 0.56 -20.73 -0.89
C TRP A 95 0.53 -22.04 -0.08
N ILE A 96 0.52 -23.18 -0.76
CA ILE A 96 0.58 -24.50 -0.11
C ILE A 96 1.93 -24.73 0.57
N GLU A 97 3.02 -24.33 -0.09
CA GLU A 97 4.38 -24.49 0.42
C GLU A 97 4.64 -23.63 1.66
N TYR A 98 4.37 -22.32 1.56
CA TYR A 98 4.75 -21.33 2.57
C TYR A 98 3.61 -20.93 3.52
N GLY A 99 2.36 -21.11 3.11
CA GLY A 99 1.19 -20.72 3.89
C GLY A 99 0.84 -21.68 5.02
N LEU A 100 1.46 -22.87 5.06
CA LEU A 100 1.21 -23.91 6.05
C LEU A 100 2.46 -24.24 6.86
N ARG A 101 2.29 -24.32 8.19
CA ARG A 101 3.30 -24.82 9.13
C ARG A 101 2.76 -25.99 9.95
N ASP A 102 3.67 -26.85 10.37
CA ASP A 102 3.33 -28.02 11.17
C ASP A 102 3.00 -27.61 12.62
N VAL A 103 2.14 -28.36 13.28
CA VAL A 103 1.90 -28.22 14.72
C VAL A 103 2.81 -29.20 15.49
N PRO A 104 3.06 -29.03 16.82
CA PRO A 104 2.42 -28.11 17.74
C PRO A 104 2.83 -26.65 17.54
N THR A 105 1.89 -25.74 17.81
CA THR A 105 2.15 -24.31 18.00
C THR A 105 1.50 -23.84 19.29
N GLU A 106 1.78 -22.62 19.75
CA GLU A 106 1.13 -22.06 20.94
C GLU A 106 -0.41 -22.04 20.83
N LEU A 107 -0.96 -21.79 19.64
CA LEU A 107 -2.41 -21.80 19.39
C LEU A 107 -2.99 -23.22 19.22
N HIS A 108 -2.15 -24.17 18.83
CA HIS A 108 -2.53 -25.54 18.55
C HIS A 108 -1.55 -26.49 19.23
N PRO A 109 -1.68 -26.67 20.56
CA PRO A 109 -0.80 -27.55 21.31
C PRO A 109 -1.01 -29.01 20.87
N LYS A 110 -0.05 -29.85 21.26
CA LYS A 110 -0.10 -31.28 20.99
C LYS A 110 -1.35 -31.88 21.66
N GLU A 111 -2.22 -32.51 20.88
CA GLU A 111 -3.50 -33.02 21.39
C GLU A 111 -3.37 -34.40 22.08
N ASN A 112 -2.27 -35.12 21.90
CA ASN A 112 -2.02 -36.44 22.51
C ASN A 112 -0.52 -36.75 22.67
N ASP A 113 -0.17 -37.79 23.45
CA ASP A 113 1.21 -38.31 23.56
C ASP A 113 1.69 -39.09 22.31
N SER A 114 0.97 -39.03 21.19
CA SER A 114 1.39 -39.69 19.94
C SER A 114 2.75 -39.18 19.46
N SER A 115 3.56 -40.06 18.89
CA SER A 115 4.91 -39.74 18.42
C SER A 115 4.91 -38.81 17.19
N SER A 116 3.80 -38.72 16.44
CA SER A 116 3.65 -37.81 15.31
C SER A 116 2.30 -37.07 15.37
N ASP A 117 2.37 -35.75 15.19
CA ASP A 117 1.21 -34.89 14.97
C ASP A 117 1.30 -34.40 13.52
N GLU A 118 0.42 -34.91 12.66
CA GLU A 118 0.45 -34.64 11.22
C GLU A 118 -0.31 -33.36 10.86
N ARG A 119 -0.97 -32.73 11.82
CA ARG A 119 -1.81 -31.55 11.60
C ARG A 119 -0.97 -30.37 11.16
N VAL A 120 -1.59 -29.51 10.37
CA VAL A 120 -0.99 -28.25 9.91
C VAL A 120 -1.91 -27.08 10.20
N THR A 121 -1.31 -25.91 10.39
CA THR A 121 -2.00 -24.64 10.58
C THR A 121 -1.43 -23.58 9.64
N LEU A 122 -2.09 -22.43 9.53
CA LEU A 122 -1.56 -21.31 8.76
C LEU A 122 -0.28 -20.74 9.40
N THR A 123 0.69 -20.36 8.56
CA THR A 123 1.90 -19.64 9.00
C THR A 123 1.53 -18.29 9.61
N THR A 124 0.63 -17.55 8.96
CA THR A 124 -0.06 -16.38 9.53
C THR A 124 -1.42 -16.83 10.06
N SER A 125 -1.61 -16.79 11.37
CA SER A 125 -2.90 -17.20 11.95
C SER A 125 -4.02 -16.24 11.54
N LYS A 126 -5.26 -16.75 11.49
CA LYS A 126 -6.44 -15.91 11.20
C LYS A 126 -6.56 -14.73 12.18
N HIS A 127 -6.05 -14.88 13.41
CA HIS A 127 -6.07 -13.83 14.42
C HIS A 127 -5.15 -12.67 14.03
N GLN A 128 -3.92 -12.96 13.57
CA GLN A 128 -3.00 -11.92 13.10
C GLN A 128 -3.52 -11.24 11.83
N GLU A 129 -4.14 -11.99 10.92
CA GLU A 129 -4.87 -11.42 9.77
C GLU A 129 -5.97 -10.45 10.23
N LEU A 130 -6.85 -10.87 11.15
CA LEU A 130 -7.93 -10.04 11.67
C LEU A 130 -7.43 -8.79 12.41
N PHE A 131 -6.34 -8.92 13.18
CA PHE A 131 -5.72 -7.78 13.85
C PHE A 131 -5.16 -6.77 12.85
N SER A 132 -4.78 -7.17 11.63
CA SER A 132 -4.41 -6.24 10.57
C SER A 132 -5.61 -5.46 10.02
N PHE A 133 -6.81 -6.05 10.04
CA PHE A 133 -8.03 -5.40 9.55
C PHE A 133 -8.65 -4.47 10.57
N VAL A 134 -8.70 -4.81 11.86
CA VAL A 134 -9.39 -4.01 12.88
C VAL A 134 -8.69 -4.08 14.23
N GLN A 135 -8.71 -2.99 14.98
CA GLN A 135 -8.24 -2.95 16.37
C GLN A 135 -9.43 -2.75 17.32
N PRO A 136 -9.70 -3.64 18.28
CA PRO A 136 -10.82 -3.47 19.22
C PRO A 136 -10.69 -2.21 20.08
N THR A 137 -11.75 -1.41 20.16
CA THR A 137 -11.81 -0.21 21.03
C THR A 137 -12.49 -0.45 22.36
N TYR A 138 -13.08 -1.63 22.57
CA TYR A 138 -13.79 -2.01 23.80
C TYR A 138 -12.91 -2.75 24.83
N LEU A 139 -11.64 -3.00 24.52
CA LEU A 139 -10.71 -3.63 25.45
C LEU A 139 -10.23 -2.60 26.47
N ALA A 140 -10.53 -2.82 27.75
CA ALA A 140 -9.96 -2.03 28.83
C ALA A 140 -8.44 -2.29 28.89
N ARG A 141 -7.64 -1.22 28.90
CA ARG A 141 -6.18 -1.28 29.01
C ARG A 141 -5.77 -0.59 30.29
N ASP A 142 -5.30 -1.35 31.28
CA ASP A 142 -4.89 -0.80 32.58
C ASP A 142 -3.69 0.17 32.47
N TRP A 143 -2.96 0.12 31.33
CA TRP A 143 -1.81 0.98 31.01
C TRP A 143 -2.13 2.14 30.07
N GLU A 144 -3.38 2.28 29.61
CA GLU A 144 -3.78 3.32 28.67
C GLU A 144 -5.07 3.98 29.19
N PRO A 145 -4.97 5.17 29.82
CA PRO A 145 -6.10 5.79 30.52
C PRO A 145 -7.29 6.16 29.61
N SER A 146 -7.06 6.18 28.29
CA SER A 146 -8.07 6.44 27.27
C SER A 146 -7.94 5.40 26.15
N ASN A 147 -9.04 4.78 25.74
CA ASN A 147 -9.05 3.93 24.56
C ASN A 147 -8.68 4.76 23.32
N ASP A 148 -7.89 4.16 22.42
CA ASP A 148 -7.49 4.72 21.12
C ASP A 148 -8.72 4.86 20.21
N GLN A 149 -9.44 5.96 20.39
CA GLN A 149 -10.68 6.31 19.71
C GLN A 149 -10.37 7.33 18.61
N ASP A 150 -10.97 7.19 17.42
CA ASP A 150 -10.90 8.22 16.37
C ASP A 150 -12.10 9.18 16.56
N PRO A 151 -11.89 10.43 17.02
CA PRO A 151 -12.97 11.36 17.28
C PRO A 151 -13.78 11.73 16.02
N GLU A 152 -13.17 11.71 14.84
CA GLU A 152 -13.88 12.01 13.59
C GLU A 152 -14.73 10.81 13.16
N GLN A 153 -14.21 9.59 13.28
CA GLN A 153 -14.99 8.38 13.03
C GLN A 153 -16.20 8.28 13.98
N ASN A 154 -16.03 8.68 15.23
CA ASN A 154 -17.05 8.60 16.26
C ASN A 154 -18.17 9.64 16.12
N LYS A 155 -18.00 10.69 15.30
CA LYS A 155 -19.09 11.65 15.02
C LYS A 155 -20.27 10.99 14.32
N ASP A 156 -19.98 10.13 13.34
CA ASP A 156 -20.99 9.46 12.53
C ASP A 156 -21.43 8.12 13.15
N CYS A 157 -20.54 7.47 13.93
CA CYS A 157 -20.81 6.20 14.58
C CYS A 157 -20.12 6.13 15.96
N PRO A 158 -20.69 6.73 17.02
CA PRO A 158 -20.06 6.82 18.34
C PRO A 158 -19.87 5.45 19.03
N ASP A 159 -20.67 4.45 18.65
CA ASP A 159 -20.62 3.09 19.20
C ASP A 159 -19.79 2.12 18.32
N TYR A 160 -18.96 2.64 17.41
CA TYR A 160 -18.17 1.79 16.51
C TYR A 160 -17.09 1.00 17.29
N PRO A 161 -17.12 -0.35 17.29
CA PRO A 161 -16.36 -1.17 18.25
C PRO A 161 -14.88 -1.40 17.87
N PHE A 162 -14.40 -0.76 16.80
CA PHE A 162 -13.05 -0.97 16.27
C PHE A 162 -12.37 0.35 15.86
N HIS A 163 -11.06 0.35 15.69
CA HIS A 163 -10.29 1.50 15.24
C HIS A 163 -9.51 1.14 13.97
N ARG A 164 -9.69 1.94 12.91
CA ARG A 164 -8.89 1.96 11.66
C ARG A 164 -9.06 3.28 10.92
N PRO A 165 -8.27 4.31 11.22
CA PRO A 165 -8.42 5.63 10.59
C PRO A 165 -7.72 5.72 9.23
N GLU A 166 -6.86 4.76 8.87
CA GLU A 166 -5.91 4.90 7.78
C GLU A 166 -6.58 5.03 6.40
N PRO A 167 -7.57 4.19 6.00
CA PRO A 167 -8.20 4.33 4.68
C PRO A 167 -8.83 5.70 4.40
N PRO A 168 -9.70 6.27 5.27
CA PRO A 168 -10.28 7.58 5.04
C PRO A 168 -9.27 8.72 5.18
N LYS A 169 -8.29 8.60 6.10
CA LYS A 169 -7.21 9.59 6.25
C LYS A 169 -6.39 9.71 4.97
N ILE A 170 -5.89 8.60 4.44
CA ILE A 170 -5.04 8.61 3.25
C ILE A 170 -5.84 9.05 2.03
N PHE A 171 -7.12 8.68 1.94
CA PHE A 171 -8.00 9.14 0.88
C PHE A 171 -8.05 10.68 0.81
N ARG A 172 -8.21 11.35 1.96
CA ARG A 172 -8.23 12.82 2.02
C ARG A 172 -6.90 13.48 1.63
N HIS A 173 -5.78 12.77 1.78
CA HIS A 173 -4.44 13.26 1.41
C HIS A 173 -3.98 12.80 0.02
N LEU A 174 -4.79 12.04 -0.74
CA LEU A 174 -4.44 11.69 -2.12
C LEU A 174 -4.04 12.88 -2.99
N PRO A 175 -4.63 14.09 -2.88
CA PRO A 175 -4.19 15.27 -3.63
C PRO A 175 -2.72 15.63 -3.44
N GLU A 176 -2.13 15.35 -2.28
CA GLU A 176 -0.74 15.68 -1.94
C GLU A 176 0.26 14.63 -2.45
N LEU A 177 -0.22 13.52 -3.04
CA LEU A 177 0.64 12.40 -3.43
C LEU A 177 1.58 12.78 -4.59
N ARG A 178 2.88 12.87 -4.27
CA ARG A 178 3.94 13.34 -5.16
C ARG A 178 4.49 12.30 -6.16
N PRO A 179 4.68 11.02 -5.81
CA PRO A 179 5.20 10.03 -6.75
C PRO A 179 4.25 9.80 -7.93
N SER A 180 4.81 9.43 -9.08
CA SER A 180 3.97 8.94 -10.17
C SER A 180 3.28 7.65 -9.74
N THR A 181 1.98 7.51 -10.01
CA THR A 181 1.18 6.42 -9.43
C THR A 181 0.44 5.65 -10.51
N LEU A 182 0.61 4.33 -10.52
CA LEU A 182 -0.25 3.40 -11.23
C LEU A 182 -1.23 2.78 -10.24
N PHE A 183 -2.52 2.92 -10.50
CA PHE A 183 -3.53 2.09 -9.87
C PHE A 183 -3.81 0.86 -10.71
N VAL A 184 -3.90 -0.31 -10.08
CA VAL A 184 -4.35 -1.55 -10.72
C VAL A 184 -5.58 -2.04 -9.99
N PHE A 185 -6.72 -2.16 -10.66
CA PHE A 185 -8.00 -2.45 -10.04
C PHE A 185 -8.61 -3.77 -10.50
N GLY A 186 -9.34 -4.42 -9.59
CA GLY A 186 -10.17 -5.58 -9.90
C GLY A 186 -11.57 -5.12 -10.26
N LYS A 187 -12.07 -5.49 -11.45
CA LYS A 187 -13.42 -5.09 -11.90
C LYS A 187 -14.52 -5.61 -11.00
N GLN A 188 -14.33 -6.79 -10.39
CA GLN A 188 -15.25 -7.41 -9.45
C GLN A 188 -14.88 -7.14 -7.98
N SER A 189 -13.86 -6.31 -7.72
CA SER A 189 -13.47 -5.99 -6.35
C SER A 189 -14.52 -5.10 -5.68
N GLU A 190 -14.93 -5.50 -4.48
CA GLU A 190 -15.86 -4.77 -3.62
C GLU A 190 -15.29 -3.40 -3.17
N PHE A 191 -13.99 -3.18 -3.33
CA PHE A 191 -13.29 -1.95 -2.94
C PHE A 191 -12.99 -1.01 -4.12
N SER A 192 -13.30 -1.44 -5.34
CA SER A 192 -12.93 -0.75 -6.58
C SER A 192 -14.11 -0.64 -7.55
N SER A 193 -15.28 -0.25 -7.04
CA SER A 193 -16.41 0.14 -7.89
C SER A 193 -15.99 1.21 -8.91
N PRO A 194 -16.66 1.33 -10.08
CA PRO A 194 -16.33 2.34 -11.08
C PRO A 194 -16.17 3.75 -10.51
N GLU A 195 -17.06 4.15 -9.60
CA GLU A 195 -17.09 5.46 -8.95
C GLU A 195 -15.85 5.65 -8.08
N ARG A 196 -15.51 4.66 -7.26
CA ARG A 196 -14.33 4.69 -6.38
C ARG A 196 -13.02 4.69 -7.15
N ARG A 197 -12.97 4.03 -8.30
CA ARG A 197 -11.80 4.07 -9.20
C ARG A 197 -11.64 5.45 -9.79
N GLN A 198 -12.74 6.01 -10.32
CA GLN A 198 -12.75 7.34 -10.89
C GLN A 198 -12.35 8.40 -9.85
N GLU A 199 -12.88 8.31 -8.64
CA GLU A 199 -12.56 9.22 -7.55
C GLU A 199 -11.07 9.22 -7.20
N LYS A 200 -10.45 8.04 -7.04
CA LYS A 200 -8.99 7.91 -6.85
C LYS A 200 -8.20 8.55 -8.01
N MET A 201 -8.61 8.30 -9.24
CA MET A 201 -7.95 8.84 -10.44
C MET A 201 -8.04 10.37 -10.54
N LEU A 202 -9.18 10.95 -10.17
CA LEU A 202 -9.42 12.40 -10.22
C LEU A 202 -8.76 13.16 -9.07
N THR A 203 -8.56 12.52 -7.92
CA THR A 203 -8.03 13.17 -6.72
C THR A 203 -6.53 13.03 -6.57
N THR A 204 -5.93 11.93 -7.01
CA THR A 204 -4.53 11.64 -6.70
C THR A 204 -3.57 12.64 -7.34
N GLY A 205 -2.74 13.28 -6.51
CA GLY A 205 -1.65 14.17 -6.91
C GLY A 205 -2.09 15.52 -7.48
N THR A 206 -3.35 15.91 -7.37
CA THR A 206 -3.88 17.16 -7.95
C THR A 206 -3.73 18.40 -7.07
N GLY A 207 -3.36 18.23 -5.80
CA GLY A 207 -3.22 19.29 -4.82
C GLY A 207 -1.80 19.82 -4.67
N VAL A 208 -1.61 20.71 -3.70
CA VAL A 208 -0.31 21.29 -3.35
C VAL A 208 0.66 20.18 -2.95
N GLY A 209 1.88 20.22 -3.52
CA GLY A 209 2.91 19.19 -3.28
C GLY A 209 2.73 17.91 -4.10
N GLY A 210 1.55 17.71 -4.71
CA GLY A 210 1.22 16.56 -5.53
C GLY A 210 1.97 16.49 -6.86
N SER A 211 1.75 15.39 -7.58
CA SER A 211 2.43 15.11 -8.85
C SER A 211 1.91 15.92 -10.05
N GLY A 212 0.75 16.57 -9.95
CA GLY A 212 -0.03 17.10 -11.07
C GLY A 212 -1.08 16.10 -11.60
N GLY A 213 -1.19 14.92 -10.98
CA GLY A 213 -2.25 13.94 -11.21
C GLY A 213 -2.28 13.34 -12.62
N ALA A 214 -3.45 12.84 -13.00
CA ALA A 214 -3.67 12.23 -14.31
C ALA A 214 -3.50 13.22 -15.48
N ALA A 215 -3.88 14.49 -15.28
CA ALA A 215 -3.75 15.55 -16.28
C ALA A 215 -2.28 15.82 -16.67
N ALA A 216 -1.35 15.70 -15.71
CA ALA A 216 0.08 15.78 -15.98
C ALA A 216 0.70 14.46 -16.51
N GLY A 217 -0.13 13.44 -16.77
CA GLY A 217 0.31 12.09 -17.15
C GLY A 217 1.02 11.34 -16.03
N ARG A 218 0.89 11.78 -14.77
CA ARG A 218 1.61 11.23 -13.62
C ARG A 218 0.84 10.13 -12.90
N VAL A 219 -0.48 10.08 -13.06
CA VAL A 219 -1.36 9.05 -12.50
C VAL A 219 -2.04 8.28 -13.62
N GLN A 220 -1.98 6.94 -13.57
CA GLN A 220 -2.55 6.02 -14.55
C GLN A 220 -3.37 4.95 -13.82
N GLY A 221 -4.31 4.31 -14.53
CA GLY A 221 -5.18 3.29 -13.96
C GLY A 221 -5.41 2.15 -14.95
N GLU A 222 -5.25 0.92 -14.49
CA GLU A 222 -5.58 -0.30 -15.23
C GLU A 222 -6.67 -1.08 -14.48
N THR A 223 -7.53 -1.78 -15.20
CA THR A 223 -8.58 -2.62 -14.59
C THR A 223 -8.61 -3.99 -15.23
N PHE A 224 -8.57 -5.04 -14.41
CA PHE A 224 -8.65 -6.42 -14.85
C PHE A 224 -9.94 -7.10 -14.42
N ASP A 225 -10.39 -8.08 -15.21
CA ASP A 225 -11.59 -8.89 -14.94
C ASP A 225 -11.27 -9.96 -13.87
N CYS A 226 -11.13 -9.52 -12.62
CA CYS A 226 -10.93 -10.33 -11.42
C CYS A 226 -11.41 -9.60 -10.15
N GLY A 227 -11.36 -10.31 -9.01
CA GLY A 227 -11.69 -9.75 -7.70
C GLY A 227 -10.57 -8.91 -7.10
N HIS A 228 -10.56 -8.82 -5.76
CA HIS A 228 -9.56 -8.05 -5.01
C HIS A 228 -8.15 -8.64 -5.10
N LEU A 229 -8.01 -9.94 -5.38
CA LEU A 229 -6.74 -10.67 -5.34
C LEU A 229 -6.04 -10.69 -6.70
N ILE A 230 -5.98 -9.51 -7.34
CA ILE A 230 -5.38 -9.30 -8.66
C ILE A 230 -3.99 -9.93 -8.81
N PRO A 231 -3.02 -9.72 -7.89
CA PRO A 231 -1.68 -10.28 -8.09
C PRO A 231 -1.63 -11.80 -7.89
N MET A 232 -2.72 -12.43 -7.44
CA MET A 232 -2.87 -13.88 -7.35
C MET A 232 -3.64 -14.44 -8.53
N GLU A 233 -4.66 -13.73 -9.03
CA GLU A 233 -5.57 -14.19 -10.09
C GLU A 233 -5.09 -13.82 -11.51
N LYS A 234 -4.42 -12.68 -11.65
CA LYS A 234 -4.02 -12.06 -12.93
C LYS A 234 -2.53 -11.73 -12.95
N VAL A 235 -1.71 -12.71 -12.57
CA VAL A 235 -0.27 -12.55 -12.34
C VAL A 235 0.43 -11.92 -13.54
N SER A 236 0.25 -12.49 -14.74
CA SER A 236 0.94 -12.04 -15.95
C SER A 236 0.46 -10.66 -16.39
N GLU A 237 -0.86 -10.44 -16.45
CA GLU A 237 -1.42 -9.16 -16.85
C GLU A 237 -1.03 -8.04 -15.87
N CYS A 238 -1.02 -8.34 -14.57
CA CYS A 238 -0.55 -7.40 -13.54
C CYS A 238 0.94 -7.09 -13.72
N ALA A 239 1.79 -8.08 -13.94
CA ALA A 239 3.22 -7.90 -14.18
C ALA A 239 3.50 -7.07 -15.46
N ASP A 240 2.74 -7.29 -16.53
CA ASP A 240 2.88 -6.56 -17.79
C ASP A 240 2.48 -5.08 -17.62
N ALA A 241 1.37 -4.79 -16.95
CA ALA A 241 0.96 -3.41 -16.64
C ALA A 241 2.01 -2.69 -15.78
N ILE A 242 2.50 -3.36 -14.73
CA ILE A 242 3.51 -2.82 -13.83
C ILE A 242 4.81 -2.53 -14.57
N SER A 243 5.33 -3.50 -15.32
CA SER A 243 6.60 -3.35 -16.03
C SER A 243 6.53 -2.27 -17.13
N SER A 244 5.40 -2.15 -17.82
CA SER A 244 5.15 -1.09 -18.79
C SER A 244 5.20 0.30 -18.14
N PHE A 245 4.49 0.48 -17.02
CA PHE A 245 4.48 1.74 -16.27
C PHE A 245 5.87 2.08 -15.69
N VAL A 246 6.48 1.13 -14.97
CA VAL A 246 7.81 1.32 -14.37
C VAL A 246 8.84 1.61 -15.45
N GLY A 247 8.80 0.92 -16.59
CA GLY A 247 9.71 1.18 -17.71
C GLY A 247 9.61 2.62 -18.25
N LYS A 248 8.40 3.20 -18.31
CA LYS A 248 8.21 4.61 -18.68
C LYS A 248 8.81 5.55 -17.64
N GLU A 249 8.54 5.31 -16.36
CA GLU A 249 9.04 6.15 -15.27
C GLU A 249 10.57 6.06 -15.12
N MET A 250 11.18 4.90 -15.36
CA MET A 250 12.63 4.74 -15.39
C MET A 250 13.29 5.57 -16.49
N ARG A 251 12.69 5.62 -17.69
CA ARG A 251 13.20 6.47 -18.78
C ARG A 251 13.10 7.95 -18.42
N ARG A 252 11.97 8.37 -17.84
CA ARG A 252 11.78 9.74 -17.36
C ARG A 252 12.82 10.11 -16.31
N TRP A 253 13.02 9.26 -15.30
CA TRP A 253 13.99 9.49 -14.23
C TRP A 253 15.41 9.59 -14.79
N ARG A 254 15.85 8.65 -15.63
CA ARG A 254 17.19 8.69 -16.25
C ARG A 254 17.42 9.98 -17.04
N GLY A 255 16.44 10.39 -17.85
CA GLY A 255 16.51 11.64 -18.60
C GLY A 255 16.65 12.87 -17.71
N GLN A 256 15.95 12.92 -16.58
CA GLN A 256 16.10 13.98 -15.58
C GLN A 256 17.48 13.98 -14.92
N GLN A 257 18.00 12.81 -14.52
CA GLN A 257 19.33 12.69 -13.93
C GLN A 257 20.44 13.10 -14.90
N GLU A 258 20.36 12.66 -16.14
CA GLU A 258 21.32 13.05 -17.19
C GLU A 258 21.28 14.54 -17.48
N SER A 259 20.09 15.14 -17.50
CA SER A 259 19.92 16.58 -17.74
C SER A 259 20.50 17.39 -16.57
N PHE A 260 20.23 16.97 -15.33
CA PHE A 260 20.80 17.59 -14.14
C PHE A 260 22.32 17.44 -14.09
N LYS A 261 22.84 16.26 -14.44
CA LYS A 261 24.27 15.99 -14.55
C LYS A 261 24.94 16.90 -15.58
N ARG A 262 24.40 17.00 -16.80
CA ARG A 262 24.90 17.89 -17.85
C ARG A 262 24.89 19.36 -17.41
N TYR A 263 23.80 19.80 -16.79
CA TYR A 263 23.71 21.14 -16.21
C TYR A 263 24.80 21.39 -15.16
N ARG A 264 24.99 20.46 -14.21
CA ARG A 264 26.05 20.52 -13.20
C ARG A 264 27.45 20.57 -13.81
N GLU A 265 27.72 19.73 -14.80
CA GLU A 265 29.01 19.64 -15.48
C GLU A 265 29.33 20.88 -16.34
N SER A 266 28.32 21.59 -16.84
CA SER A 266 28.51 22.85 -17.55
C SER A 266 28.89 24.03 -16.65
N MET A 267 28.76 23.89 -15.33
CA MET A 267 29.06 24.94 -14.36
C MET A 267 30.45 24.75 -13.75
N SER A 268 31.17 25.86 -13.55
CA SER A 268 32.40 25.88 -12.75
C SER A 268 32.10 25.47 -11.30
N ARG A 269 33.13 25.03 -10.55
CA ARG A 269 32.96 24.65 -9.14
C ARG A 269 32.41 25.80 -8.29
N GLN A 270 32.83 27.04 -8.56
CA GLN A 270 32.34 28.23 -7.86
C GLN A 270 30.83 28.39 -8.09
N GLN A 271 30.37 28.37 -9.35
CA GLN A 271 28.95 28.44 -9.70
C GLN A 271 28.11 27.31 -9.07
N GLN A 272 28.69 26.10 -8.91
CA GLN A 272 27.98 24.99 -8.27
C GLN A 272 27.76 25.16 -6.76
N ILE A 273 28.51 26.05 -6.10
CA ILE A 273 28.48 26.24 -4.63
C ILE A 273 28.09 27.66 -4.21
N THR A 274 27.82 28.56 -5.15
CA THR A 274 27.35 29.93 -4.89
C THR A 274 26.01 30.16 -5.56
N ILE A 275 25.26 31.15 -5.09
CA ILE A 275 24.09 31.68 -5.79
C ILE A 275 24.54 32.59 -6.95
N ASP A 276 23.66 32.82 -7.92
CA ASP A 276 23.86 33.78 -9.00
C ASP A 276 23.08 35.09 -8.75
N GLU A 277 23.31 36.10 -9.59
CA GLU A 277 22.63 37.40 -9.49
C GLU A 277 21.11 37.27 -9.70
N GLN A 278 20.67 36.32 -10.54
CA GLN A 278 19.24 36.05 -10.75
C GLN A 278 18.56 35.57 -9.46
N TRP A 279 19.21 34.72 -8.66
CA TRP A 279 18.68 34.30 -7.37
C TRP A 279 18.42 35.52 -6.48
N GLU A 280 19.38 36.44 -6.37
CA GLU A 280 19.26 37.64 -5.54
C GLU A 280 18.09 38.53 -5.99
N GLU A 281 17.95 38.76 -7.30
CA GLU A 281 16.83 39.51 -7.87
C GLU A 281 15.48 38.86 -7.56
N LYS A 282 15.37 37.53 -7.71
CA LYS A 282 14.11 36.81 -7.46
C LYS A 282 13.73 36.79 -5.99
N VAL A 283 14.70 36.67 -5.08
CA VAL A 283 14.42 36.68 -3.63
C VAL A 283 13.97 38.07 -3.16
N LYS A 284 14.52 39.16 -3.72
CA LYS A 284 14.08 40.54 -3.40
C LYS A 284 12.61 40.83 -3.74
N LEU A 285 12.01 40.08 -4.68
CA LEU A 285 10.59 40.17 -5.00
C LEU A 285 9.69 39.49 -3.95
N GLY A 286 10.27 38.82 -2.94
CA GLY A 286 9.54 37.99 -1.97
C GLY A 286 8.42 38.72 -1.23
N ASP A 287 8.65 39.98 -0.84
CA ASP A 287 7.66 40.79 -0.10
C ASP A 287 6.35 40.97 -0.88
N GLN A 288 6.43 41.09 -2.21
CA GLN A 288 5.27 41.24 -3.09
C GLN A 288 4.35 39.99 -3.10
N TYR A 289 4.90 38.82 -2.77
CA TYR A 289 4.15 37.56 -2.72
C TYR A 289 3.58 37.26 -1.33
N LEU A 290 4.05 37.94 -0.28
CA LEU A 290 3.57 37.77 1.09
C LEU A 290 2.39 38.70 1.43
N GLU A 291 2.27 39.84 0.75
CA GLU A 291 1.17 40.81 0.97
C GLU A 291 -0.20 40.38 0.40
N LYS A 292 -0.26 39.30 -0.39
CA LYS A 292 -1.50 38.82 -1.04
C LYS A 292 -2.25 37.70 -0.31
N SER A 293 -2.02 37.52 0.99
CA SER A 293 -2.75 36.52 1.80
C SER A 293 -3.88 37.15 2.62
#